data_AF-A0A355H7P3-F1
#
_entry.id   AF-A0A355H7P3-F1
#
_cell.length_a   1.000
_cell.length_b   1.000
_cell.length_c   1.000
_cell.angle_alpha   90.00
_cell.angle_beta   90.00
_cell.angle_gamma   90.00
#
_symmetry.space_group_name_H-M   'P 1'
#
loop_
_entity.id
_entity.type
_entity.pdbx_description
1 polymer ?
#
loop_
_entity_poly.entity_id
_entity_poly.type
_entity_poly.pdbx_seq_one_letter_code
_entity_poly.pdbx_strand_id
1 'polypeptide(L)'
;ATACGWFAERGFDRSYTKLFAALLVGNILLYAPGLLWLGSLIGWDKPVLEYGLYPFILGDLLKIAMAVLLLPSAWKYVNRLKQ
;
A
#
# COMPACT_ATOMS: atom_id res chain seq x y z
N ALA A 1 7.56 -9.19 8.85
CA ALA A 1 6.46 -9.35 9.82
C ALA A 1 6.37 -8.21 10.85
N THR A 2 7.50 -7.60 11.26
CA THR A 2 7.53 -6.58 12.34
C THR A 2 6.93 -5.22 11.95
N ALA A 3 7.16 -4.72 10.72
CA ALA A 3 6.66 -3.40 10.31
C ALA A 3 5.13 -3.33 10.16
N CYS A 4 4.49 -4.34 9.56
CA CYS A 4 3.03 -4.37 9.42
C CYS A 4 2.32 -4.52 10.78
N GLY A 5 2.89 -5.29 11.71
CA GLY A 5 2.38 -5.41 13.08
C GLY A 5 2.48 -4.08 13.85
N TRP A 6 3.58 -3.34 13.68
CA TRP A 6 3.79 -2.06 14.35
C TRP A 6 2.82 -0.94 13.91
N PHE A 7 2.46 -0.91 12.62
CA PHE A 7 1.46 0.04 12.11
C PHE A 7 0.03 -0.34 12.52
N ALA A 8 -0.29 -1.63 12.55
CA ALA A 8 -1.57 -2.12 13.04
C ALA A 8 -1.76 -1.83 14.55
N GLU A 9 -0.71 -2.01 15.37
CA GLU A 9 -0.75 -1.69 16.80
C GLU A 9 -0.89 -0.19 17.08
N ARG A 10 -0.43 0.68 16.17
CA ARG A 10 -0.57 2.15 16.28
C ARG A 10 -1.92 2.69 15.84
N GLY A 11 -2.86 1.84 15.41
CA GLY A 11 -4.23 2.24 15.07
C GLY A 11 -4.34 3.15 13.84
N PHE A 12 -3.39 3.03 12.90
CA PHE A 12 -3.40 3.77 11.65
C PHE A 12 -4.63 3.41 10.77
N ASP A 13 -5.12 2.19 10.93
CA ASP A 13 -6.31 1.59 10.30
C ASP A 13 -7.66 2.14 10.81
N ARG A 14 -7.64 3.02 11.83
CA ARG A 14 -8.86 3.68 12.35
C ARG A 14 -9.17 5.01 11.67
N SER A 15 -8.24 5.61 10.94
CA SER A 15 -8.43 6.89 10.24
C SER A 15 -8.11 6.77 8.75
N TYR A 16 -9.05 7.19 7.91
CA TYR A 16 -8.92 7.16 6.45
C TYR A 16 -7.63 7.83 5.95
N THR A 17 -7.26 8.99 6.51
CA THR A 17 -6.07 9.76 6.09
C THR A 17 -4.77 9.10 6.52
N LYS A 18 -4.72 8.55 7.75
CA LYS A 18 -3.54 7.84 8.26
C LYS A 18 -3.30 6.55 7.48
N LEU A 19 -4.37 5.78 7.26
CA LEU A 19 -4.32 4.55 6.47
C LEU A 19 -3.86 4.80 5.04
N PHE A 20 -4.41 5.82 4.37
CA PHE A 20 -4.00 6.20 3.02
C PHE A 20 -2.51 6.58 2.96
N ALA A 21 -2.03 7.39 3.91
CA ALA A 21 -0.60 7.77 3.97
C ALA A 21 0.30 6.54 4.20
N ALA A 22 -0.07 5.63 5.10
CA ALA A 22 0.69 4.41 5.35
C ALA A 22 0.76 3.49 4.11
N LEU A 23 -0.36 3.34 3.40
CA LEU A 23 -0.42 2.54 2.18
C LEU A 23 0.41 3.15 1.04
N LEU A 24 0.42 4.48 0.91
CA LEU A 24 1.29 5.17 -0.06
C LEU A 24 2.77 4.96 0.25
N VAL A 25 3.17 5.12 1.52
CA VAL A 25 4.56 4.90 1.95
C VAL A 25 4.96 3.44 1.72
N GLY A 26 4.07 2.49 2.01
CA GLY A 26 4.30 1.06 1.73
C GLY A 26 4.50 0.77 0.23
N ASN A 27 3.70 1.41 -0.63
CA ASN A 27 3.86 1.31 -2.08
C ASN A 27 5.21 1.84 -2.55
N ILE A 28 5.61 3.02 -2.09
CA ILE A 28 6.91 3.62 -2.44
C ILE A 28 8.07 2.71 -2.00
N LEU A 29 8.00 2.19 -0.78
CA LEU A 29 8.98 1.25 -0.25
C LEU A 29 9.03 -0.08 -1.02
N LEU A 30 7.92 -0.50 -1.64
CA LEU A 30 7.86 -1.69 -2.47
C LEU A 30 8.45 -1.42 -3.87
N TYR A 31 8.06 -0.30 -4.50
CA TYR A 31 8.49 0.04 -5.85
C TYR A 31 9.95 0.45 -5.94
N ALA A 32 10.50 1.16 -4.95
CA ALA A 32 11.87 1.64 -5.00
C ALA A 32 12.92 0.52 -5.21
N PRO A 33 12.99 -0.54 -4.36
CA PRO A 33 13.89 -1.66 -4.60
C PRO A 33 13.45 -2.52 -5.79
N GLY A 34 12.14 -2.64 -6.07
CA GLY A 34 11.63 -3.41 -7.20
C GLY A 34 12.06 -2.85 -8.56
N LEU A 35 12.01 -1.53 -8.73
CA LEU A 35 12.45 -0.84 -9.94
C LEU A 35 13.98 -0.88 -10.09
N LEU A 36 14.72 -0.71 -8.99
CA LEU A 36 16.19 -0.84 -9.01
C LEU A 36 16.62 -2.24 -9.45
N TRP A 37 15.93 -3.29 -8.96
CA TRP A 37 16.18 -4.67 -9.38
C TRP A 37 15.81 -4.91 -10.84
N LEU A 38 14.64 -4.41 -11.27
CA LEU A 38 14.17 -4.57 -12.64
C LEU A 38 15.08 -3.88 -13.66
N GLY A 39 15.59 -2.69 -13.33
CA GLY A 39 16.58 -1.97 -14.14
C GLY A 39 17.90 -2.73 -14.28
N SER A 40 18.32 -3.44 -13.23
CA SER A 40 19.51 -4.31 -13.25
C SER A 40 19.35 -5.51 -14.19
N LEU A 41 18.13 -6.09 -14.28
CA LEU A 41 17.86 -7.27 -15.10
C LEU A 41 17.59 -6.96 -16.58
N ILE A 42 16.82 -5.90 -16.86
CA ILE A 42 16.32 -5.60 -18.21
C ILE A 42 17.24 -4.61 -18.95
N GLY A 43 18.07 -3.88 -18.21
CA GLY A 43 18.91 -2.79 -18.72
C GLY A 43 18.14 -1.46 -18.74
N TRP A 44 18.81 -0.39 -18.31
CA TRP A 44 18.24 0.96 -18.23
C TRP A 44 17.91 1.59 -19.59
N ASP A 45 18.35 0.95 -20.69
CA ASP A 45 18.03 1.34 -22.08
C ASP A 45 16.57 1.03 -22.49
N LYS A 46 15.88 0.14 -21.78
CA LYS A 46 14.47 -0.18 -22.03
C LYS A 46 13.55 0.62 -21.12
N PRO A 47 12.26 0.83 -21.47
CA PRO A 47 11.35 1.59 -20.63
C PRO A 47 10.93 0.79 -19.38
N VAL A 48 11.81 0.75 -18.38
CA VAL A 48 11.63 0.03 -17.10
C VAL A 48 10.35 0.47 -16.36
N LEU A 49 9.96 1.74 -16.51
CA LEU A 49 8.75 2.31 -15.92
C LEU A 49 7.45 1.79 -16.56
N GLU A 50 7.45 1.48 -17.85
CA GLU A 50 6.28 0.95 -18.55
C GLU A 50 5.99 -0.50 -18.13
N TYR A 51 7.04 -1.31 -17.95
CA TYR A 51 6.89 -2.70 -17.54
C TYR A 51 6.73 -2.88 -16.02
N GLY A 52 7.37 -2.02 -15.23
CA GLY A 52 7.46 -2.18 -13.78
C GLY A 52 6.52 -1.30 -12.96
N LEU A 53 6.08 -0.14 -13.47
CA LEU A 53 5.34 0.85 -12.70
C LEU A 53 3.91 1.03 -13.20
N TYR A 54 3.71 1.29 -14.49
CA TYR A 54 2.39 1.58 -15.07
C TYR A 54 1.31 0.49 -14.82
N PRO A 55 1.57 -0.80 -15.08
CA PRO A 55 0.55 -1.83 -14.86
C PRO A 55 0.25 -2.04 -13.36
N PHE A 56 1.24 -1.83 -12.49
CA PHE A 56 1.08 -2.06 -11.06
C PHE A 56 0.38 -0.89 -10.34
N ILE A 57 0.59 0.36 -10.79
CA ILE A 57 -0.09 1.54 -10.24
C ILE A 57 -1.61 1.39 -10.30
N LEU A 58 -2.15 0.90 -11.40
CA LEU A 58 -3.61 0.77 -11.57
C LEU A 58 -4.19 -0.21 -10.55
N GLY A 59 -3.51 -1.34 -10.36
CA GLY A 59 -3.87 -2.36 -9.37
C GLY A 59 -3.71 -1.85 -7.94
N ASP A 60 -2.65 -1.09 -7.66
CA ASP A 60 -2.41 -0.57 -6.32
C ASP A 60 -3.36 0.57 -5.94
N LEU A 61 -3.73 1.44 -6.87
CA LEU A 61 -4.80 2.42 -6.66
C LEU A 61 -6.11 1.74 -6.26
N LEU A 62 -6.48 0.67 -6.96
CA LEU A 62 -7.67 -0.11 -6.63
C LEU A 62 -7.56 -0.74 -5.23
N LYS A 63 -6.42 -1.35 -4.90
CA LYS A 63 -6.17 -1.94 -3.57
C LYS A 63 -6.23 -0.88 -2.46
N ILE A 64 -5.61 0.28 -2.68
CA ILE A 64 -5.60 1.38 -1.71
C ILE A 64 -7.03 1.88 -1.49
N ALA A 65 -7.81 2.09 -2.56
CA ALA A 65 -9.20 2.51 -2.46
C ALA A 65 -10.04 1.50 -1.66
N MET A 66 -9.91 0.20 -1.95
CA MET A 66 -10.61 -0.85 -1.21
C MET A 66 -10.17 -0.90 0.27
N ALA A 67 -8.87 -0.85 0.54
CA ALA A 67 -8.35 -0.90 1.90
C ALA A 67 -8.81 0.30 2.74
N VAL A 68 -8.74 1.51 2.17
CA VAL A 68 -9.17 2.75 2.83
C VAL A 68 -10.67 2.76 3.10
N LEU A 69 -11.49 2.15 2.25
CA LEU A 69 -12.93 2.04 2.49
C LEU A 69 -13.29 0.95 3.49
N LEU A 70 -12.69 -0.25 3.37
CA LEU A 70 -13.07 -1.44 4.13
C LEU A 70 -12.52 -1.46 5.56
N LEU A 71 -11.26 -1.06 5.78
CA LEU A 71 -10.64 -1.18 7.10
C LEU A 71 -11.28 -0.26 8.16
N PRO A 72 -11.45 1.06 7.91
CA PRO A 72 -12.04 1.95 8.91
C PRO A 72 -13.53 1.65 9.14
N SER A 73 -14.24 1.21 8.10
CA SER A 73 -15.65 0.83 8.21
C SER A 73 -15.82 -0.48 8.98
N ALA A 74 -15.00 -1.50 8.72
CA ALA A 74 -14.98 -2.74 9.49
C ALA A 74 -14.72 -2.47 10.99
N TRP A 75 -13.73 -1.62 11.31
CA TRP A 75 -13.47 -1.22 12.70
C TRP A 75 -14.65 -0.48 13.36
N LYS A 76 -15.37 0.37 12.61
CA LYS A 76 -16.60 1.02 13.12
C LYS A 76 -17.69 0.00 13.45
N TYR A 77 -17.88 -1.02 12.62
CA TYR A 77 -18.86 -2.08 12.88
C TYR A 77 -18.47 -2.94 14.08
N VAL A 78 -17.20 -3.37 14.16
CA VAL A 78 -16.70 -4.15 15.30
C VAL A 78 -16.86 -3.39 16.62
N ASN A 79 -16.54 -2.09 16.65
CA ASN A 79 -16.72 -1.26 17.85
C ASN A 79 -18.20 -1.11 18.25
N ARG A 80 -19.13 -1.07 17.27
CA ARG A 80 -20.57 -1.05 17.54
C ARG A 80 -21.09 -2.35 18.13
N LEU A 81 -20.52 -3.49 17.74
CA LEU A 81 -20.89 -4.81 18.27
C LEU A 81 -20.29 -5.09 19.66
N LYS A 82 -19.27 -4.31 20.05
CA LYS A 82 -18.60 -4.42 21.35
C LYS A 82 -19.22 -3.50 22.43
N GLN A 83 -20.09 -2.57 22.03
CA GLN A 83 -20.96 -1.80 22.93
C GLN A 83 -22.26 -2.55 23.17
#